data_AF-A0A9E1N060-F1
#
_entry.id   AF-A0A9E1N060-F1
#
_cell.length_a   1.000
_cell.length_b   1.000
_cell.length_c   1.000
_cell.angle_alpha   90.00
_cell.angle_beta   90.00
_cell.angle_gamma   90.00
#
_symmetry.space_group_name_H-M   'P 1'
#
loop_
_entity.id
_entity.type
_entity.pdbx_description
1 polymer ?
#
loop_
_entity_poly.entity_id
_entity_poly.type
_entity_poly.pdbx_seq_one_letter_code
_entity_poly.pdbx_strand_id
1 'polypeptide(L)'
;MPTKGSQREKGAQIDLLFDRADGVINLCEMKYSQEVCTISKAYSRELKQKIAVFEEQTKTKKDIHLTLVVTHGLKSNVWSEDLVDSIVTVNDLFSPA
;
A
#
# COMPACT_ATOMS: atom_id res chain seq x y z
N MET A 1 5.40 1.29 -15.43
CA MET A 1 4.91 2.48 -14.71
C MET A 1 3.44 2.71 -15.05
N PRO A 2 2.57 3.04 -14.08
CA PRO A 2 1.15 3.29 -14.32
C PRO A 2 0.94 4.62 -15.04
N THR A 3 -0.10 4.70 -15.88
CA THR A 3 -0.50 5.90 -16.60
C THR A 3 -1.79 6.49 -16.01
N LYS A 4 -2.03 7.79 -16.22
CA LYS A 4 -3.28 8.44 -15.80
C LYS A 4 -4.48 7.82 -16.55
N GLY A 5 -5.45 7.30 -15.81
CA GLY A 5 -6.69 6.75 -16.38
C GLY A 5 -7.63 7.83 -16.94
N SER A 6 -8.53 7.41 -17.83
CA SER A 6 -9.60 8.27 -18.36
C SER A 6 -10.76 8.44 -17.35
N GLN A 7 -11.63 9.44 -17.54
CA GLN A 7 -12.80 9.65 -16.65
C GLN A 7 -13.77 8.46 -16.59
N ARG A 8 -13.66 7.49 -17.50
CA ARG A 8 -14.54 6.32 -17.60
C ARG A 8 -13.99 5.07 -16.91
N GLU A 9 -12.72 5.07 -16.52
CA GLU A 9 -12.06 3.91 -15.91
C GLU A 9 -12.05 4.03 -14.38
N LYS A 10 -12.20 2.90 -13.68
CA LYS A 10 -12.01 2.85 -12.23
C LYS A 10 -10.52 2.94 -11.91
N GLY A 11 -10.04 4.18 -11.75
CA GLY A 11 -8.68 4.44 -11.29
C GLY A 11 -8.49 4.13 -9.81
N ALA A 12 -7.23 4.16 -9.39
CA ALA A 12 -6.80 4.07 -8.01
C ALA A 12 -5.65 5.05 -7.78
N GLN A 13 -5.62 5.70 -6.62
CA GLN A 13 -4.49 6.53 -6.22
C GLN A 13 -3.48 5.67 -5.44
N ILE A 14 -2.22 5.75 -5.87
CA ILE A 14 -1.07 5.14 -5.21
C ILE A 14 -0.17 6.29 -4.79
N ASP A 15 0.17 6.39 -3.52
CA ASP A 15 0.93 7.51 -2.99
C ASP A 15 2.41 7.43 -3.39
N LEU A 16 3.00 6.25 -3.24
CA LEU A 16 4.39 5.97 -3.60
C LEU A 16 4.52 4.52 -4.02
N LEU A 17 5.47 4.23 -4.91
CA LEU A 17 5.86 2.85 -5.21
C LEU A 17 7.36 2.76 -5.48
N PHE A 18 7.90 1.57 -5.21
CA PHE A 18 9.27 1.20 -5.57
C PHE A 18 9.25 0.00 -6.50
N ASP A 19 9.79 0.18 -7.71
CA ASP A 19 10.01 -0.91 -8.66
C ASP A 19 11.42 -1.47 -8.48
N ARG A 20 11.54 -2.63 -7.82
CA ARG A 20 12.84 -3.20 -7.44
C ARG A 20 13.39 -4.12 -8.53
N ALA A 21 14.72 -4.25 -8.55
CA ALA A 21 15.43 -5.10 -9.49
C ALA A 21 15.24 -6.61 -9.22
N ASP A 22 14.85 -6.98 -7.99
CA ASP A 22 14.61 -8.36 -7.54
C ASP A 22 13.22 -8.90 -7.89
N GLY A 23 12.45 -8.18 -8.71
CA GLY A 23 11.14 -8.65 -9.17
C GLY A 23 9.99 -8.35 -8.22
N VAL A 24 10.19 -7.48 -7.23
CA VAL A 24 9.13 -7.02 -6.31
C VAL A 24 8.79 -5.55 -6.56
N ILE A 25 7.50 -5.22 -6.57
CA ILE A 25 7.00 -3.84 -6.52
C ILE A 25 6.43 -3.59 -5.14
N ASN A 26 6.96 -2.61 -4.41
CA ASN A 26 6.35 -2.19 -3.14
C ASN A 26 5.37 -1.06 -3.45
N LEU A 27 4.08 -1.29 -3.23
CA LEU A 27 3.04 -0.26 -3.26
C LEU A 27 2.91 0.32 -1.85
N CYS A 28 3.25 1.59 -1.70
CA CYS A 28 3.23 2.28 -0.43
C CYS A 28 1.94 3.10 -0.29
N GLU A 29 1.22 2.84 0.79
CA GLU A 29 0.02 3.59 1.18
C GLU A 29 0.34 4.41 2.42
N MET A 30 0.13 5.73 2.35
CA MET A 30 0.39 6.62 3.48
C MET A 30 -0.89 6.86 4.27
N LYS A 31 -0.87 6.51 5.56
CA LYS A 31 -2.03 6.71 6.44
C LYS A 31 -1.64 7.41 7.73
N TYR A 32 -2.10 8.66 7.86
CA TYR A 32 -2.05 9.38 9.13
C TYR A 32 -3.18 8.94 10.07
N SER A 33 -2.82 8.73 11.34
CA SER A 33 -3.75 8.52 12.44
C SER A 33 -3.13 9.07 13.73
N GLN A 34 -3.96 9.64 14.61
CA GLN A 34 -3.51 10.06 15.95
C GLN A 34 -3.22 8.86 16.85
N GLU A 35 -3.89 7.74 16.59
CA GLU A 35 -3.75 6.47 17.31
C GLU A 35 -3.16 5.39 16.40
N VAL A 36 -2.89 4.21 16.96
CA VAL A 36 -2.50 3.01 16.20
C VAL A 36 -3.51 2.75 15.06
N CYS A 37 -3.01 2.62 13.84
CA CYS A 37 -3.86 2.40 12.66
C CYS A 37 -4.57 1.04 12.78
N THR A 38 -5.85 0.97 12.42
CA THR A 38 -6.59 -0.29 12.35
C THR A 38 -7.23 -0.42 10.98
N ILE A 39 -6.97 -1.54 10.29
CA ILE A 39 -7.59 -1.81 8.99
C ILE A 39 -9.03 -2.27 9.22
N SER A 40 -9.99 -1.48 8.74
CA SER A 40 -11.40 -1.85 8.73
C SER A 40 -11.71 -2.72 7.51
N LYS A 41 -12.87 -3.39 7.51
CA LYS A 41 -13.36 -4.14 6.34
C LYS A 41 -13.55 -3.26 5.09
N ALA A 42 -13.91 -1.98 5.28
CA ALA A 42 -14.04 -1.05 4.16
C ALA A 42 -12.66 -0.69 3.62
N TYR A 43 -11.72 -0.37 4.51
CA TYR A 43 -10.37 0.00 4.11
C TYR A 43 -9.61 -1.17 3.46
N SER A 44 -9.79 -2.39 3.95
CA SER A 44 -9.21 -3.58 3.30
C SER A 44 -9.70 -3.79 1.87
N ARG A 45 -10.96 -3.44 1.57
CA ARG A 45 -11.49 -3.46 0.20
C ARG A 45 -10.87 -2.40 -0.68
N GLU A 46 -10.66 -1.20 -0.13
CA GLU A 46 -9.97 -0.11 -0.85
C GLU A 46 -8.53 -0.51 -1.19
N LEU A 47 -7.78 -1.07 -0.24
CA LEU A 47 -6.42 -1.56 -0.45
C LEU A 47 -6.37 -2.67 -1.53
N LYS A 48 -7.28 -3.66 -1.45
CA LYS A 48 -7.42 -4.70 -2.48
C LYS A 48 -7.72 -4.12 -3.85
N GLN A 49 -8.59 -3.11 -3.92
CA GLN A 49 -8.91 -2.44 -5.17
C GLN A 49 -7.70 -1.70 -5.75
N LYS A 50 -6.89 -1.03 -4.91
CA LYS A 50 -5.67 -0.35 -5.37
C LYS A 50 -4.68 -1.33 -6.01
N ILE A 51 -4.45 -2.47 -5.37
CA ILE A 51 -3.58 -3.54 -5.89
C ILE A 51 -4.14 -4.06 -7.23
N ALA A 52 -5.42 -4.45 -7.26
CA ALA A 52 -6.05 -5.00 -8.46
C ALA A 52 -6.03 -4.03 -9.65
N VAL A 53 -6.32 -2.75 -9.42
CA VAL A 53 -6.24 -1.72 -10.48
C VAL A 53 -4.80 -1.54 -10.95
N PHE A 54 -3.83 -1.54 -10.05
CA PHE A 54 -2.42 -1.43 -10.44
C PHE A 54 -1.97 -2.61 -11.29
N GLU A 55 -2.29 -3.84 -10.90
CA GLU A 55 -2.03 -5.06 -11.67
C GLU A 55 -2.66 -4.99 -13.06
N GLU A 56 -3.95 -4.60 -13.10
CA GLU A 56 -4.69 -4.53 -14.35
C GLU A 56 -4.10 -3.50 -15.32
N GLN A 57 -3.70 -2.33 -14.82
CA GLN A 57 -3.19 -1.24 -15.64
C GLN A 57 -1.75 -1.47 -16.09
N THR A 58 -0.92 -2.07 -15.23
CA THR A 58 0.50 -2.26 -15.55
C THR A 58 0.79 -3.58 -16.24
N LYS A 59 -0.09 -4.57 -16.10
CA LYS A 59 0.13 -5.97 -16.53
C LYS A 59 1.48 -6.51 -16.03
N THR A 60 1.91 -6.05 -14.85
CA THR A 60 3.17 -6.47 -14.25
C THR A 60 3.15 -7.96 -13.94
N LYS A 61 4.31 -8.61 -14.05
CA LYS A 61 4.54 -9.99 -13.60
C LYS A 61 5.35 -10.06 -12.30
N LYS A 62 5.71 -8.89 -11.75
CA LYS A 62 6.41 -8.75 -10.49
C LYS A 62 5.44 -8.95 -9.34
N ASP A 63 5.94 -9.52 -8.24
CA ASP A 63 5.16 -9.65 -7.01
C ASP A 63 4.89 -8.26 -6.43
N ILE A 64 3.67 -8.04 -5.97
CA ILE A 64 3.26 -6.75 -5.38
C ILE A 64 3.19 -6.92 -3.89
N HIS A 65 3.97 -6.11 -3.18
CA HIS A 65 3.96 -6.03 -1.73
C HIS A 65 3.29 -4.74 -1.29
N LEU A 66 2.28 -4.84 -0.43
CA LEU A 66 1.64 -3.67 0.15
C LEU A 66 2.41 -3.24 1.40
N THR A 67 2.94 -2.02 1.36
CA THR A 67 3.62 -1.39 2.49
C THR A 67 2.75 -0.28 3.05
N LEU A 68 2.42 -0.34 4.33
CA LEU A 68 1.74 0.78 5.00
C LEU A 68 2.76 1.70 5.66
N VAL A 69 2.69 3.00 5.34
CA VAL A 69 3.45 4.04 6.02
C VAL A 69 2.51 4.73 7.01
N VAL A 70 2.74 4.53 8.30
CA VAL A 70 1.86 4.98 9.39
C VAL A 70 2.62 5.74 10.45
N THR A 71 1.91 6.56 11.24
CA THR A 71 2.53 7.33 12.32
C THR A 71 2.82 6.50 13.56
N HIS A 72 1.80 5.84 14.12
CA HIS A 72 1.85 5.18 15.42
C HIS A 72 1.77 3.64 15.34
N GLY A 73 2.11 3.06 14.19
CA GLY A 73 2.04 1.61 13.96
C GLY A 73 0.65 1.11 13.52
N LEU A 74 0.53 -0.22 13.45
CA LEU A 74 -0.64 -0.92 12.95
C LEU A 74 -1.12 -1.97 13.95
N LYS A 75 -2.43 -2.00 14.21
CA LYS A 75 -3.07 -3.02 15.04
C LYS A 75 -3.26 -4.29 14.22
N SER A 76 -2.70 -5.40 14.70
CA SER A 76 -2.88 -6.70 14.06
C SER A 76 -4.35 -7.11 14.06
N ASN A 77 -4.83 -7.53 12.90
CA ASN A 77 -6.10 -8.18 12.70
C ASN A 77 -6.06 -9.01 11.40
N VAL A 78 -7.15 -9.71 11.12
CA VAL A 78 -7.27 -10.57 9.93
C VAL A 78 -7.00 -9.84 8.60
N TRP A 79 -7.22 -8.52 8.55
CA TRP A 79 -7.00 -7.75 7.32
C TRP A 79 -5.55 -7.29 7.18
N SER A 80 -4.90 -6.92 8.27
CA SER A 80 -3.46 -6.58 8.23
C SER A 80 -2.62 -7.80 7.95
N GLU A 81 -2.97 -8.95 8.53
CA GLU A 81 -2.26 -10.22 8.33
C GLU A 81 -2.45 -10.78 6.91
N ASP A 82 -3.60 -10.53 6.28
CA ASP A 82 -3.90 -10.97 4.90
C ASP A 82 -3.27 -10.07 3.83
N LEU A 83 -3.11 -8.77 4.11
CA LEU A 83 -2.80 -7.79 3.07
C LEU A 83 -1.46 -7.08 3.19
N VAL A 84 -0.90 -6.92 4.40
CA VAL A 84 0.22 -6.00 4.62
C VAL A 84 1.51 -6.78 4.77
N ASP A 85 2.41 -6.63 3.80
CA ASP A 85 3.71 -7.29 3.79
C ASP A 85 4.73 -6.55 4.66
N SER A 86 4.58 -5.23 4.81
CA SER A 86 5.54 -4.40 5.54
C SER A 86 4.88 -3.14 6.09
N ILE A 87 5.43 -2.66 7.21
CA ILE A 87 4.98 -1.43 7.87
C ILE A 87 6.20 -0.55 8.07
N VAL A 88 6.08 0.72 7.71
CA VAL A 88 7.05 1.77 8.02
C VAL A 88 6.38 2.75 8.96
N THR A 89 6.99 2.97 10.12
CA THR A 89 6.54 3.97 11.08
C THR A 89 7.35 5.25 10.95
N VAL A 90 6.87 6.35 11.55
CA VAL A 90 7.64 7.59 11.64
C VAL A 90 8.98 7.36 12.35
N ASN A 91 9.04 6.45 13.34
CA ASN A 91 10.30 6.12 14.00
C ASN A 91 11.30 5.48 13.03
N ASP A 92 10.86 4.63 12.10
CA ASP A 92 11.75 4.02 11.09
C ASP A 92 12.34 5.06 10.12
N LEU A 93 11.66 6.20 9.95
CA LEU A 93 12.08 7.28 9.04
C LEU A 93 12.99 8.32 9.69
N PHE A 94 12.84 8.57 10.99
CA PHE A 94 13.49 9.70 11.67
C PHE A 94 14.30 9.32 12.91
N SER A 95 14.30 8.05 13.33
CA SER A 95 15.19 7.64 14.42
C SER A 95 16.65 7.76 13.99
N PRO A 96 17.55 8.17 14.89
CA PRO A 96 18.99 8.14 14.63
C PRO A 96 19.42 6.72 14.21
N ALA A 97 20.32 6.64 13.22
CA ALA A 97 20.93 5.39 12.77
C ALA A 97 21.85 4.78 13.83
#